data_AF-A0AA97DVG5-F1
#
_entry.id   AF-A0AA97DVG5-F1
#
_cell.length_a   1.000
_cell.length_b   1.000
_cell.length_c   1.000
_cell.angle_alpha   90.00
_cell.angle_beta   90.00
_cell.angle_gamma   90.00
#
_symmetry.space_group_name_H-M   'P 1'
#
loop_
_entity.id
_entity.type
_entity.pdbx_description
1 polymer ?
#
loop_
_entity_poly.entity_id
_entity_poly.type
_entity_poly.pdbx_seq_one_letter_code
_entity_poly.pdbx_strand_id
1 'polypeptide(L)' 'MGLPEPKNSMKAFDFMLETAQTLVRNLGGELYDERRTPMSEQTIAHCRQRIRDFERRRLMRNKQ' A
#
# COMPACT_ATOMS: atom_id res chain seq x y z
N MET A 1 14.05 -16.60 0.43
CA MET A 1 14.49 -15.39 1.16
C MET A 1 13.37 -14.37 1.02
N GLY A 2 12.62 -14.10 2.09
CA GLY A 2 11.54 -13.11 2.06
C GLY A 2 12.12 -11.70 2.20
N LEU A 3 11.53 -10.72 1.51
CA LEU A 3 11.87 -9.31 1.76
C LEU A 3 11.64 -8.98 3.25
N PRO A 4 12.45 -8.10 3.84
CA PRO A 4 12.25 -7.69 5.23
C PRO A 4 10.84 -7.13 5.40
N GLU A 5 10.10 -7.66 6.37
CA GLU A 5 8.78 -7.11 6.68
C GLU A 5 8.93 -5.68 7.21
N PRO A 6 8.11 -4.73 6.74
CA PRO A 6 8.13 -3.38 7.26
C PRO A 6 7.72 -3.37 8.73
N LYS A 7 8.42 -2.58 9.56
CA LYS A 7 8.03 -2.36 10.97
C LYS A 7 6.62 -1.76 11.11
N ASN A 8 6.19 -1.00 10.10
CA ASN A 8 4.84 -0.44 10.00
C ASN A 8 4.39 -0.48 8.53
N SER A 9 3.51 -1.42 8.21
CA SER A 9 3.00 -1.63 6.85
C SER A 9 2.21 -0.44 6.30
N MET A 10 1.49 0.30 7.15
CA MET A 10 0.75 1.50 6.73
C MET A 10 1.73 2.60 6.30
N LYS A 11 2.75 2.85 7.11
CA LYS A 11 3.77 3.86 6.80
C LYS A 11 4.58 3.51 5.55
N ALA A 12 4.88 2.22 5.37
CA ALA A 12 5.53 1.75 4.15
C ALA A 12 4.66 2.02 2.91
N PHE A 13 3.36 1.75 3.00
CA PHE A 13 2.43 2.06 1.91
C PHE A 13 2.31 3.57 1.63
N ASP A 14 2.28 4.41 2.67
CA ASP A 14 2.27 5.87 2.51
C ASP A 14 3.48 6.35 1.70
N PHE A 15 4.67 5.85 2.02
CA PHE A 15 5.89 6.18 1.27
C PHE A 15 5.87 5.66 -0.17
N MET A 16 5.36 4.45 -0.40
CA MET A 16 5.19 3.91 -1.75
C MET A 16 4.25 4.79 -2.58
N LEU A 17 3.10 5.17 -2.01
CA LEU A 17 2.10 6.01 -2.67
C LEU A 17 2.67 7.39 -2.99
N GLU A 18 3.30 8.04 -2.02
CA GLU A 18 3.91 9.36 -2.20
C GLU A 18 4.99 9.34 -3.30
N THR A 19 5.83 8.32 -3.29
CA THR A 19 6.88 8.14 -4.30
C THR A 19 6.26 7.96 -5.68
N ALA A 20 5.28 7.08 -5.83
CA ALA A 20 4.63 6.83 -7.11
C ALA A 20 3.88 8.06 -7.65
N GLN A 21 3.16 8.78 -6.78
CA GLN A 21 2.51 10.04 -7.14
C GLN A 21 3.52 11.11 -7.56
N THR A 22 4.69 11.15 -6.92
CA THR A 22 5.76 12.08 -7.29
C THR A 22 6.31 11.78 -8.68
N LEU A 23 6.52 10.51 -9.01
CA LEU A 23 6.93 10.10 -10.37
C LEU A 23 5.87 10.48 -11.41
N VAL A 24 4.60 10.21 -11.12
CA VAL A 24 3.46 10.56 -11.99
C VAL A 24 3.42 12.06 -12.28
N ARG A 25 3.51 12.91 -11.24
CA ARG A 25 3.52 14.37 -11.41
C ARG A 25 4.71 14.87 -12.22
N ASN A 26 5.90 14.31 -11.99
CA ASN A 26 7.13 14.80 -12.61
C ASN A 26 7.33 14.29 -14.04
N LEU A 27 6.79 13.11 -14.37
CA LEU A 27 7.00 12.44 -15.65
C LEU A 27 5.74 12.43 -16.54
N GLY A 28 4.61 12.96 -16.05
CA GLY A 28 3.33 12.95 -16.79
C GLY A 28 2.75 11.55 -16.97
N GLY A 29 3.02 10.64 -16.02
CA GLY A 29 2.57 9.26 -16.07
C GLY A 29 1.17 9.05 -15.49
N GLU A 30 0.76 7.79 -15.38
CA GLU A 30 -0.49 7.38 -14.74
C GLU A 30 -0.20 6.36 -13.64
N LEU A 31 -0.92 6.46 -12.51
CA LEU A 31 -0.78 5.54 -11.39
C LEU A 31 -1.79 4.40 -11.52
N TYR A 32 -1.32 3.16 -11.45
CA TYR A 32 -2.15 1.97 -11.56
C TYR A 32 -1.97 1.05 -10.34
N ASP A 33 -3.03 0.34 -9.98
CA ASP A 33 -3.01 -0.70 -8.94
C ASP A 33 -2.51 -2.06 -9.47
N GLU A 34 -2.51 -3.10 -8.62
CA GLU A 34 -2.03 -4.44 -9.00
C GLU A 34 -2.86 -5.12 -10.11
N ARG A 35 -4.07 -4.62 -10.39
CA ARG A 35 -4.96 -5.12 -11.44
C ARG A 35 -4.85 -4.30 -12.72
N ARG A 36 -3.88 -3.37 -12.79
CA ARG A 36 -3.76 -2.37 -13.87
C ARG A 36 -5.03 -1.53 -14.01
N THR A 37 -5.65 -1.18 -12.88
CA THR A 37 -6.74 -0.20 -12.82
C THR A 37 -6.18 1.16 -12.42
N PRO A 38 -6.59 2.28 -13.05
CA PRO A 38 -6.17 3.60 -12.62
C PRO A 38 -6.48 3.82 -11.14
N MET A 39 -5.50 4.34 -10.39
CA MET A 39 -5.67 4.60 -8.97
C MET A 39 -6.48 5.89 -8.77
N SER A 40 -7.57 5.76 -8.00
CA SER A 40 -8.37 6.86 -7.47
C SER A 40 -8.23 6.94 -5.95
N GLU A 41 -8.79 7.98 -5.34
CA GLU A 41 -8.88 8.07 -3.87
C GLU A 41 -9.58 6.86 -3.25
N GLN A 42 -10.61 6.32 -3.93
CA GLN A 42 -11.33 5.13 -3.48
C GLN A 42 -10.43 3.89 -3.48
N THR A 43 -9.65 3.66 -4.55
CA THR A 43 -8.76 2.49 -4.61
C THR A 43 -7.61 2.63 -3.62
N ILE A 44 -7.10 3.84 -3.38
CA ILE A 44 -6.11 4.10 -2.33
C ILE A 44 -6.68 3.78 -0.95
N ALA A 45 -7.90 4.23 -0.65
CA ALA A 45 -8.59 3.92 0.60
C ALA A 45 -8.79 2.41 0.78
N HIS A 46 -9.13 1.70 -0.30
CA HIS A 46 -9.24 0.25 -0.31
C HIS A 46 -7.90 -0.45 -0.01
N CYS A 47 -6.79 0.01 -0.59
CA CYS A 47 -5.45 -0.48 -0.25
C CYS A 47 -5.12 -0.29 1.24
N ARG A 48 -5.41 0.89 1.81
CA ARG A 48 -5.24 1.16 3.25
C ARG A 48 -6.06 0.19 4.10
N GLN A 49 -7.30 -0.08 3.70
CA GLN A 49 -8.16 -1.03 4.42
C GLN A 49 -7.58 -2.45 4.41
N ARG A 50 -7.12 -2.93 3.24
CA ARG A 50 -6.47 -4.24 3.11
C ARG A 50 -5.26 -4.39 4.03
N ILE A 51 -4.45 -3.34 4.16
CA ILE A 51 -3.29 -3.32 5.07
C ILE A 51 -3.74 -3.41 6.52
N ARG A 52 -4.76 -2.63 6.93
CA ARG A 52 -5.30 -2.71 8.30
C ARG A 52 -5.83 -4.10 8.62
N ASP A 53 -6.56 -4.72 7.70
CA ASP A 53 -7.11 -6.05 7.89
C ASP A 53 -6.01 -7.11 7.95
N PHE A 54 -4.94 -6.94 7.17
CA PHE A 54 -3.75 -7.79 7.25
C PHE A 54 -3.07 -7.71 8.62
N GLU A 55 -2.79 -6.50 9.11
CA GLU A 55 -2.18 -6.29 10.43
C GLU A 55 -3.08 -6.82 11.55
N ARG A 56 -4.39 -6.60 11.47
CA ARG A 56 -5.35 -7.15 12.44
C ARG A 56 -5.28 -8.67 12.47
N ARG A 57 -5.32 -9.35 11.32
CA ARG A 57 -5.22 -10.82 11.24
C ARG A 57 -3.86 -11.33 11.75
N ARG A 58 -2.77 -10.61 11.47
CA ARG A 58 -1.42 -10.95 11.94
C ARG A 58 -1.32 -10.87 13.46
N LEU A 59 -1.85 -9.81 14.07
CA LEU A 59 -1.92 -9.66 15.53
C LEU A 59 -2.77 -10.76 16.19
N MET A 60 -3.89 -11.16 15.56
CA MET A 60 -4.72 -12.26 16.10
C MET A 60 -4.00 -13.62 16.04
N ARG A 61 -3.22 -13.89 15.00
CA ARG A 61 -2.41 -15.12 14.90
C ARG A 61 -1.25 -15.16 15.89
N ASN A 62 -0.61 -14.02 16.14
CA ASN A 62 0.52 -13.93 17.08
C ASN A 62 0.10 -14.01 18.55
N LYS A 63 -1.20 -14.00 18.85
CA LYS A 63 -1.75 -14.12 20.21
C LYS A 63 -2.16 -15.56 20.59
N GLN A 64 -2.09 -16.51 19.66
CA GLN A 64 -2.24 -17.96 19.91
C GLN A 64 -0.86 -18.58 20.15
#